data_AF-A0A936DB57-F1
#
_entry.id   AF-A0A936DB57-F1
#
_cell.length_a   1.000
_cell.length_b   1.000
_cell.length_c   1.000
_cell.angle_alpha   90.00
_cell.angle_beta   90.00
_cell.angle_gamma   90.00
#
_symmetry.space_group_name_H-M   'P 1'
#
loop_
_entity.id
_entity.type
_entity.pdbx_description
1 polymer ?
#
loop_
_entity_poly.entity_id
_entity_poly.type
_entity_poly.pdbx_seq_one_letter_code
_entity_poly.pdbx_strand_id
1 'polypeptide(L)'
;MRLPLRLLALLVLPAACADAPITDDQLEADGLLRGSPAAARDQANFSVDRAAPQRAAFVQLSAVLAAEAEGAVQDRERFAADVGTVHLHVRADGIDSARPVTFRWIHGDQATVLAGTIGGASTLEHASSVDIAPHQVGPWRVEVAAETVHGEPPEVLYTREFVVE
;
A
#
# COMPACT_ATOMS: atom_id res chain seq x y z
N MET A 1 77.78 -10.16 28.58
CA MET A 1 78.68 -9.22 27.87
C MET A 1 77.90 -8.54 26.74
N ARG A 2 77.85 -7.20 26.78
CA ARG A 2 77.72 -6.20 25.70
C ARG A 2 76.44 -6.16 24.81
N LEU A 3 75.66 -5.08 25.02
CA LEU A 3 74.80 -4.34 24.05
C LEU A 3 75.66 -3.76 22.90
N PRO A 4 75.12 -3.39 21.69
CA PRO A 4 74.35 -2.13 21.51
C PRO A 4 73.25 -2.14 20.41
N LEU A 5 72.10 -1.49 20.61
CA LEU A 5 71.70 -0.12 20.15
C LEU A 5 71.47 0.04 18.62
N ARG A 6 70.21 0.32 18.23
CA ARG A 6 69.72 1.18 17.11
C ARG A 6 68.18 1.16 17.14
N LEU A 7 67.47 2.13 17.72
CA LEU A 7 67.10 3.47 17.22
C LEU A 7 66.34 3.45 15.87
N LEU A 8 65.02 3.68 15.90
CA LEU A 8 64.18 4.51 15.02
C LEU A 8 62.70 4.20 15.33
N ALA A 9 61.95 5.10 15.96
CA ALA A 9 61.19 6.21 15.35
C ALA A 9 59.72 5.85 15.12
N LEU A 10 58.89 6.53 15.91
CA LEU A 10 57.47 6.83 15.78
C LEU A 10 56.91 6.74 14.34
N LEU A 11 55.74 6.13 14.17
CA LEU A 11 54.73 6.57 13.20
C LEU A 11 53.34 6.45 13.85
N VAL A 12 52.94 7.54 14.50
CA VAL A 12 51.55 7.86 14.79
C VAL A 12 50.88 8.09 13.43
N LEU A 13 49.94 7.24 13.05
CA LEU A 13 49.06 7.48 11.90
C LEU A 13 47.87 8.31 12.39
N PRO A 14 47.74 9.60 12.00
CA PRO A 14 46.48 10.29 12.18
C PRO A 14 45.44 9.70 11.22
N ALA A 15 44.32 9.26 11.78
CA ALA A 15 43.08 9.05 11.05
C ALA A 15 42.66 10.40 10.44
N ALA A 16 42.97 10.61 9.16
CA ALA A 16 42.40 11.69 8.39
C ALA A 16 41.09 11.20 7.77
N CYS A 17 39.98 11.35 8.50
CA CYS A 17 38.66 11.43 7.88
C CYS A 17 38.60 12.78 7.14
N ALA A 18 39.17 12.83 5.95
CA ALA A 18 38.95 13.91 5.01
C ALA A 18 37.65 13.60 4.26
N ASP A 19 36.60 14.35 4.55
CA ASP A 19 35.44 14.48 3.66
C ASP A 19 35.90 15.36 2.47
N ALA A 20 36.66 14.75 1.57
CA ALA A 20 37.13 15.41 0.36
C ALA A 20 35.99 15.38 -0.67
N PRO A 21 35.65 16.51 -1.30
CA PRO A 21 34.66 16.53 -2.36
C PRO A 21 35.12 15.61 -3.52
N ILE A 22 34.18 14.88 -4.10
CA ILE A 22 34.42 14.07 -5.30
C ILE A 22 34.91 15.01 -6.41
N THR A 23 36.11 14.74 -6.91
CA THR A 23 36.73 15.49 -8.00
C THR A 23 36.52 14.75 -9.33
N ASP A 24 36.52 15.47 -10.46
CA ASP A 24 36.19 14.93 -11.79
C ASP A 24 37.10 13.76 -12.24
N ASP A 25 38.31 13.69 -11.71
CA ASP A 25 39.25 12.58 -11.93
C ASP A 25 38.82 11.26 -11.25
N GLN A 26 37.87 11.34 -10.30
CA GLN A 26 37.28 10.19 -9.61
C GLN A 26 35.99 9.70 -10.27
N LEU A 27 35.49 10.38 -11.32
CA LEU A 27 34.28 10.00 -12.06
C LEU A 27 34.61 9.27 -13.37
N GLU A 28 33.90 8.18 -13.64
CA GLU A 28 33.80 7.52 -14.94
C GLU A 28 32.94 8.35 -15.90
N ALA A 29 33.03 8.03 -17.19
CA ALA A 29 32.31 8.78 -18.23
C ALA A 29 30.78 8.67 -18.12
N ASP A 30 30.29 7.67 -17.39
CA ASP A 30 28.88 7.46 -17.06
C ASP A 30 28.46 8.10 -15.71
N GLY A 31 29.40 8.78 -15.04
CA GLY A 31 29.19 9.42 -13.75
C GLY A 31 29.40 8.51 -12.53
N LEU A 32 29.89 7.28 -12.70
CA LEU A 32 30.20 6.38 -11.58
C LEU A 32 31.58 6.64 -10.97
N LEU A 33 31.77 6.32 -9.69
CA LEU A 33 33.06 6.53 -9.02
C LEU A 33 34.08 5.44 -9.38
N ARG A 34 35.26 5.85 -9.87
CA ARG A 34 36.38 4.95 -10.14
C ARG A 34 36.95 4.40 -8.83
N GLY A 35 36.71 3.13 -8.56
CA GLY A 35 37.55 2.36 -7.63
C GLY A 35 37.16 2.38 -6.14
N SER A 36 35.87 2.33 -5.79
CA SER A 36 35.47 1.97 -4.42
C SER A 36 34.77 0.60 -4.38
N PRO A 37 35.51 -0.51 -4.17
CA PRO A 37 34.91 -1.83 -3.96
C PRO A 37 34.10 -1.94 -2.66
N ALA A 38 34.13 -0.92 -1.81
CA ALA A 38 33.28 -0.77 -0.63
C ALA A 38 31.97 -0.01 -0.95
N ALA A 39 31.97 1.00 -1.82
CA ALA A 39 30.76 1.73 -2.19
C ALA A 39 29.88 1.00 -3.21
N ALA A 40 30.46 0.14 -4.06
CA ALA A 40 29.72 -0.66 -5.03
C ALA A 40 28.88 -1.78 -4.39
N ARG A 41 29.13 -2.14 -3.13
CA ARG A 41 28.37 -3.17 -2.41
C ARG A 41 27.17 -2.64 -1.63
N ASP A 42 27.15 -1.35 -1.27
CA ASP A 42 26.07 -0.76 -0.48
C ASP A 42 25.02 -0.01 -1.30
N GLN A 43 25.25 0.25 -2.60
CA GLN A 43 24.26 0.92 -3.46
C GLN A 43 23.20 0.00 -4.07
N ALA A 44 23.25 -1.32 -3.82
CA ALA A 44 22.35 -2.30 -4.43
C ALA A 44 21.24 -2.86 -3.50
N ASN A 45 20.96 -2.21 -2.36
CA ASN A 45 19.96 -2.70 -1.40
C ASN A 45 18.68 -1.87 -1.30
N PHE A 46 18.34 -1.07 -2.33
CA PHE A 46 16.93 -0.70 -2.57
C PHE A 46 16.20 -1.82 -3.33
N SER A 47 16.37 -3.05 -2.89
CA SER A 47 15.46 -4.13 -3.25
C SER A 47 14.29 -4.00 -2.30
N VAL A 48 13.18 -3.42 -2.76
CA VAL A 48 11.88 -3.74 -2.18
C VAL A 48 11.84 -5.27 -2.17
N ASP A 49 11.81 -5.87 -0.97
CA ASP A 49 11.41 -7.26 -0.83
C ASP A 49 10.04 -7.33 -1.50
N ARG A 50 10.00 -7.75 -2.77
CA ARG A 50 8.77 -8.16 -3.41
C ARG A 50 8.38 -9.37 -2.63
N ALA A 51 7.56 -9.15 -1.60
CA ALA A 51 6.98 -10.17 -0.77
C ALA A 51 6.65 -11.35 -1.69
N ALA A 52 7.27 -12.51 -1.40
CA ALA A 52 7.06 -13.72 -2.17
C ALA A 52 5.56 -13.85 -2.47
N PRO A 53 5.16 -14.27 -3.69
CA PRO A 53 3.76 -14.31 -4.08
C PRO A 53 2.98 -15.02 -2.98
N GLN A 54 2.24 -14.24 -2.18
CA GLN A 54 1.46 -14.78 -1.10
C GLN A 54 0.52 -15.75 -1.77
N ARG A 55 0.70 -17.04 -1.50
CA ARG A 55 -0.26 -18.10 -1.86
C ARG A 55 -1.63 -17.50 -1.61
N ALA A 56 -2.44 -17.41 -2.67
CA ALA A 56 -3.75 -16.78 -2.62
C ALA A 56 -4.56 -17.42 -1.49
N ALA A 57 -4.50 -16.81 -0.31
CA ALA A 57 -5.42 -17.09 0.77
C ALA A 57 -6.76 -16.65 0.20
N PHE A 58 -7.71 -17.58 0.13
CA PHE A 58 -9.05 -17.27 -0.34
C PHE A 58 -9.63 -16.21 0.61
N VAL A 59 -9.73 -14.98 0.14
CA VAL A 59 -10.33 -13.89 0.90
C VAL A 59 -11.83 -14.05 0.81
N GLN A 60 -12.48 -14.23 1.96
CA GLN A 60 -13.94 -14.21 2.03
C GLN A 60 -14.40 -12.87 2.60
N LEU A 61 -15.14 -12.10 1.81
CA LEU A 61 -15.74 -10.84 2.25
C LEU A 61 -17.20 -11.05 2.64
N SER A 62 -17.54 -10.61 3.85
CA SER A 62 -18.92 -10.38 4.28
C SER A 62 -19.14 -8.87 4.35
N ALA A 63 -20.23 -8.36 3.79
CA ALA A 63 -20.45 -6.92 3.79
C ALA A 63 -21.93 -6.55 3.92
N VAL A 64 -22.16 -5.39 4.51
CA VAL A 64 -23.49 -4.78 4.67
C VAL A 64 -23.49 -3.35 4.16
N LEU A 65 -24.62 -2.91 3.64
CA LEU A 65 -24.86 -1.51 3.28
C LEU A 65 -25.78 -0.89 4.32
N ALA A 66 -25.40 0.27 4.85
CA ALA A 66 -26.10 0.96 5.92
C ALA A 66 -26.21 2.46 5.64
N ALA A 67 -27.22 3.10 6.22
CA ALA A 67 -27.30 4.57 6.26
C ALA A 67 -26.46 5.13 7.42
N GLU A 68 -26.11 4.26 8.37
CA GLU A 68 -25.37 4.58 9.57
C GLU A 68 -23.85 4.35 9.34
N ALA A 69 -23.05 5.36 9.68
CA ALA A 69 -21.60 5.29 9.60
C ALA A 69 -20.98 4.45 10.73
N GLU A 70 -21.62 4.39 11.89
CA GLU A 70 -21.12 3.73 13.11
C GLU A 70 -22.27 3.12 13.93
N GLY A 71 -21.93 2.25 14.89
CA GLY A 71 -22.87 1.69 15.85
C GLY A 71 -23.58 0.43 15.35
N ALA A 72 -24.86 0.28 15.72
CA ALA A 72 -25.67 -0.87 15.33
C ALA A 72 -26.11 -0.74 13.86
N VAL A 73 -25.23 -1.15 12.95
CA VAL A 73 -25.48 -1.11 11.51
C VAL A 73 -26.56 -2.10 11.11
N GLN A 74 -27.50 -1.64 10.29
CA GLN A 74 -28.56 -2.49 9.72
C GLN A 74 -28.33 -2.63 8.22
N ASP A 75 -28.31 -3.88 7.76
CA ASP A 75 -28.17 -4.17 6.36
C ASP A 75 -29.41 -3.76 5.56
N ARG A 76 -29.22 -3.02 4.46
CA ARG A 76 -30.28 -2.50 3.60
C ARG A 76 -29.97 -2.70 2.13
N GLU A 77 -31.01 -2.95 1.35
CA GLU A 77 -30.95 -3.01 -0.12
C GLU A 77 -31.66 -1.82 -0.78
N ARG A 78 -32.37 -1.02 0.03
CA ARG A 78 -33.15 0.14 -0.42
C ARG A 78 -32.87 1.33 0.48
N PHE A 79 -32.65 2.48 -0.12
CA PHE A 79 -32.36 3.74 0.54
C PHE A 79 -33.28 4.83 -0.01
N ALA A 80 -33.65 5.79 0.85
CA ALA A 80 -34.42 6.94 0.42
C ALA A 80 -33.55 7.87 -0.46
N ALA A 81 -34.17 8.59 -1.40
CA ALA A 81 -33.49 9.58 -2.24
C ALA A 81 -32.74 10.66 -1.43
N ASP A 82 -33.16 10.94 -0.20
CA ASP A 82 -32.55 11.91 0.71
C ASP A 82 -31.61 11.28 1.76
N VAL A 83 -31.19 10.02 1.58
CA VAL A 83 -30.29 9.30 2.51
C VAL A 83 -28.99 10.06 2.81
N GLY A 84 -28.53 10.90 1.87
CA GLY A 84 -27.30 11.68 1.99
C GLY A 84 -26.05 10.84 1.72
N THR A 85 -25.79 9.82 2.52
CA THR A 85 -24.60 8.97 2.39
C THR A 85 -24.96 7.51 2.61
N VAL A 86 -24.43 6.62 1.76
CA VAL A 86 -24.50 5.17 1.94
C VAL A 86 -23.14 4.65 2.35
N HIS A 87 -23.10 3.84 3.40
CA HIS A 87 -21.89 3.29 3.99
C HIS A 87 -21.80 1.78 3.71
N LEU A 88 -20.65 1.34 3.20
CA LEU A 88 -20.26 -0.06 3.10
C LEU A 88 -19.45 -0.44 4.33
N HIS A 89 -19.91 -1.47 5.03
CA HIS A 89 -19.18 -2.09 6.13
C HIS A 89 -18.76 -3.50 5.72
N VAL A 90 -17.51 -3.86 5.96
CA VAL A 90 -16.91 -5.10 5.49
C VAL A 90 -16.24 -5.83 6.65
N ARG A 91 -16.35 -7.16 6.64
CA ARG A 91 -15.51 -8.07 7.40
C ARG A 91 -14.80 -8.98 6.40
N ALA A 92 -13.49 -9.09 6.54
CA ALA A 92 -12.70 -9.99 5.74
C ALA A 92 -12.17 -11.14 6.59
N ASP A 93 -12.51 -12.35 6.17
CA ASP A 93 -12.05 -13.58 6.77
C ASP A 93 -10.90 -14.15 5.90
N GLY A 94 -9.89 -14.77 6.53
CA GLY A 94 -8.77 -15.40 5.82
C GLY A 94 -7.63 -14.44 5.40
N ILE A 95 -7.57 -13.24 5.99
CA ILE A 95 -6.50 -12.26 5.75
C ILE A 95 -5.62 -12.11 7.00
N ASP A 96 -4.32 -12.39 6.87
CA ASP A 96 -3.34 -12.26 7.97
C ASP A 96 -2.72 -10.85 8.06
N SER A 97 -2.86 -10.03 7.02
CA SER A 97 -2.31 -8.68 6.94
C SER A 97 -3.17 -7.80 6.04
N ALA A 98 -3.35 -6.52 6.41
CA ALA A 98 -4.05 -5.53 5.59
C ALA A 98 -3.67 -5.59 4.10
N ARG A 99 -4.69 -5.58 3.22
CA ARG A 99 -4.54 -5.65 1.77
C ARG A 99 -5.15 -4.42 1.10
N PRO A 100 -4.45 -3.81 0.13
CA PRO A 100 -5.03 -2.72 -0.67
C PRO A 100 -6.17 -3.24 -1.54
N VAL A 101 -7.24 -2.44 -1.62
CA VAL A 101 -8.42 -2.72 -2.45
C VAL A 101 -8.91 -1.44 -3.10
N THR A 102 -9.77 -1.60 -4.10
CA THR A 102 -10.50 -0.50 -4.72
C THR A 102 -12.01 -0.70 -4.52
N PHE A 103 -12.68 0.33 -4.01
CA PHE A 103 -14.13 0.41 -3.93
C PHE A 103 -14.65 1.16 -5.16
N ARG A 104 -15.57 0.55 -5.90
CA ARG A 104 -16.20 1.17 -7.08
C ARG A 104 -17.70 1.28 -6.83
N TRP A 105 -18.17 2.51 -6.68
CA TRP A 105 -19.59 2.85 -6.56
C TRP A 105 -20.11 3.27 -7.92
N ILE A 106 -21.11 2.57 -8.44
CA ILE A 106 -21.57 2.67 -9.82
C ILE A 106 -23.05 3.05 -9.83
N HIS A 107 -23.38 4.09 -10.59
CA HIS A 107 -24.74 4.56 -10.86
C HIS A 107 -24.87 4.89 -12.35
N GLY A 108 -25.70 4.14 -13.08
CA GLY A 108 -25.76 4.23 -14.54
C GLY A 108 -24.37 4.02 -15.18
N ASP A 109 -23.93 4.99 -15.98
CA ASP A 109 -22.61 4.96 -16.64
C ASP A 109 -21.51 5.63 -15.81
N GLN A 110 -21.83 6.14 -14.62
CA GLN A 110 -20.88 6.83 -13.75
C GLN A 110 -20.32 5.87 -12.70
N ALA A 111 -19.02 5.99 -12.44
CA ALA A 111 -18.35 5.25 -11.38
C ALA A 111 -17.48 6.17 -10.53
N THR A 112 -17.69 6.14 -9.22
CA THR A 112 -16.79 6.74 -8.24
C THR A 112 -15.85 5.65 -7.73
N VAL A 113 -14.55 5.86 -7.91
CA VAL A 113 -13.51 4.89 -7.56
C VAL A 113 -12.70 5.41 -6.39
N LEU A 114 -12.65 4.65 -5.30
CA LEU A 114 -11.97 5.00 -4.06
C LEU A 114 -10.95 3.92 -3.72
N ALA A 115 -9.71 4.33 -3.48
CA ALA A 115 -8.69 3.43 -2.93
C ALA A 115 -8.96 3.19 -1.44
N GLY A 116 -8.65 2.00 -0.95
CA GLY A 116 -8.73 1.69 0.46
C GLY A 116 -7.94 0.45 0.85
N THR A 117 -8.19 -0.04 2.05
CA THR A 117 -7.49 -1.20 2.60
C THR A 117 -8.46 -2.02 3.42
N ILE A 118 -8.36 -3.34 3.31
CA ILE A 118 -9.14 -4.29 4.09
C ILE A 118 -8.17 -5.11 4.95
N GLY A 119 -8.37 -5.06 6.26
CA GLY A 119 -7.68 -5.92 7.23
C GLY A 119 -8.51 -7.14 7.61
N GLY A 120 -7.87 -8.12 8.23
CA GLY A 120 -8.60 -9.17 8.94
C GLY A 120 -9.31 -8.56 10.15
N ALA A 121 -10.63 -8.76 10.26
CA ALA A 121 -11.45 -8.21 11.33
C ALA A 121 -12.41 -9.29 11.86
N SER A 122 -12.69 -9.28 13.17
CA SER A 122 -13.68 -10.19 13.78
C SER A 122 -15.12 -9.71 13.62
N THR A 123 -15.30 -8.43 13.26
CA THR A 123 -16.59 -7.75 13.13
C THR A 123 -16.65 -6.96 11.83
N LEU A 124 -17.85 -6.50 11.45
CA LEU A 124 -18.02 -5.57 10.35
C LEU A 124 -17.41 -4.21 10.74
N GLU A 125 -16.58 -3.66 9.87
CA GLU A 125 -15.95 -2.34 10.04
C GLU A 125 -16.30 -1.44 8.86
N HIS A 126 -16.40 -0.14 9.10
CA HIS A 126 -16.62 0.83 8.03
C HIS A 126 -15.46 0.79 7.02
N ALA A 127 -15.77 0.57 5.75
CA ALA A 127 -14.76 0.38 4.71
C ALA A 127 -14.76 1.51 3.67
N SER A 128 -15.94 1.96 3.24
CA SER A 128 -16.10 3.03 2.26
C SER A 128 -17.50 3.64 2.36
N SER A 129 -17.67 4.87 1.88
CA SER A 129 -18.99 5.47 1.67
C SER A 129 -19.08 6.18 0.33
N VAL A 130 -20.30 6.48 -0.08
CA VAL A 130 -20.61 7.37 -1.21
C VAL A 130 -21.72 8.33 -0.83
N ASP A 131 -21.56 9.59 -1.20
CA ASP A 131 -22.61 10.58 -1.08
C ASP A 131 -23.61 10.43 -2.24
N ILE A 132 -24.89 10.42 -1.90
CA ILE A 132 -26.02 10.25 -2.81
C ILE A 132 -26.76 11.58 -2.87
N ALA A 133 -26.71 12.25 -4.02
CA ALA A 133 -27.52 13.42 -4.25
C ALA A 133 -28.99 13.03 -4.56
N PRO A 134 -30.00 13.88 -4.23
CA PRO A 134 -31.42 13.53 -4.40
C PRO A 134 -31.87 13.19 -5.83
N HIS A 135 -31.09 13.57 -6.83
CA HIS A 135 -31.39 13.26 -8.24
C HIS A 135 -30.78 11.93 -8.70
N GLN A 136 -29.94 11.28 -7.90
CA GLN A 136 -29.28 10.01 -8.21
C GLN A 136 -30.10 8.80 -7.75
N VAL A 137 -31.40 8.83 -8.06
CA VAL A 137 -32.33 7.73 -7.82
C VAL A 137 -32.10 6.58 -8.81
N GLY A 138 -32.56 5.38 -8.44
CA GLY A 138 -32.49 4.17 -9.24
C GLY A 138 -31.44 3.16 -8.76
N PRO A 139 -30.99 2.26 -9.65
CA PRO A 139 -30.11 1.16 -9.29
C PRO A 139 -28.67 1.65 -9.10
N TRP A 140 -28.05 1.15 -8.03
CA TRP A 140 -26.67 1.33 -7.70
C TRP A 140 -25.97 0.00 -7.53
N ARG A 141 -24.65 -0.02 -7.75
CA ARG A 141 -23.80 -1.18 -7.50
C ARG A 141 -22.53 -0.74 -6.79
N VAL A 142 -22.09 -1.52 -5.81
CA VAL A 142 -20.76 -1.40 -5.22
C VAL A 142 -19.96 -2.66 -5.51
N GLU A 143 -18.73 -2.47 -5.95
CA GLU A 143 -17.75 -3.53 -6.15
C GLU A 143 -16.54 -3.29 -5.24
N VAL A 144 -16.03 -4.36 -4.63
CA VAL A 144 -14.74 -4.38 -3.95
C VAL A 144 -13.81 -5.22 -4.81
N ALA A 145 -12.75 -4.60 -5.32
CA ALA A 145 -11.78 -5.26 -6.17
C ALA A 145 -10.40 -5.28 -5.50
N ALA A 146 -9.66 -6.38 -5.67
CA ALA A 146 -8.26 -6.44 -5.30
C ALA A 146 -7.44 -5.42 -6.09
N GLU A 147 -6.26 -5.04 -5.58
CA GLU A 147 -5.32 -4.22 -6.34
C GLU A 147 -4.92 -4.91 -7.66
N THR A 148 -4.83 -4.13 -8.73
CA THR A 148 -4.32 -4.63 -10.02
C THR A 148 -2.86 -5.01 -9.90
N VAL A 149 -2.56 -6.28 -10.18
CA VAL A 149 -1.19 -6.79 -10.26
C VAL A 149 -0.82 -6.98 -11.73
N HIS A 150 0.34 -6.48 -12.13
CA HIS A 150 0.93 -6.71 -13.47
C HIS A 150 0.05 -6.34 -14.69
N GLY A 151 -0.89 -5.40 -14.53
CA GLY A 151 -1.77 -4.94 -15.63
C GLY A 151 -2.91 -5.90 -15.95
N GLU A 152 -3.14 -6.93 -15.14
CA GLU A 152 -4.33 -7.77 -15.22
C GLU A 152 -5.56 -7.01 -14.68
N PRO A 153 -6.77 -7.27 -15.21
CA PRO A 153 -7.99 -6.73 -14.62
C PRO A 153 -8.07 -7.12 -13.14
N PRO A 154 -8.38 -6.18 -12.23
CA PRO A 154 -8.44 -6.48 -10.82
C PRO A 154 -9.54 -7.51 -10.53
N GLU A 155 -9.23 -8.51 -9.71
CA GLU A 155 -10.20 -9.51 -9.27
C GLU A 155 -11.29 -8.83 -8.42
N VAL A 156 -12.56 -9.04 -8.79
CA VAL A 156 -13.70 -8.56 -7.99
C VAL A 156 -13.95 -9.54 -6.86
N LEU A 157 -13.67 -9.10 -5.64
CA LEU A 157 -13.80 -9.88 -4.40
C LEU A 157 -15.25 -9.89 -3.88
N TYR A 158 -15.99 -8.82 -4.15
CA TYR A 158 -17.37 -8.66 -3.71
C TYR A 158 -18.13 -7.71 -4.64
N THR A 159 -19.41 -8.02 -4.86
CA THR A 159 -20.34 -7.15 -5.60
C THR A 159 -21.67 -7.14 -4.89
N ARG A 160 -22.28 -5.95 -4.78
CA ARG A 160 -23.64 -5.79 -4.29
C ARG A 160 -24.40 -4.71 -5.03
N GLU A 161 -25.65 -5.00 -5.32
CA GLU A 161 -26.62 -4.04 -5.87
C GLU A 161 -27.55 -3.52 -4.78
N PHE A 162 -28.00 -2.28 -4.93
CA PHE A 162 -29.00 -1.65 -4.09
C PHE A 162 -29.78 -0.60 -4.90
N VAL A 163 -30.88 -0.10 -4.35
CA VAL A 163 -31.74 0.89 -5.01
C VAL A 163 -31.89 2.13 -4.13
N VAL A 164 -31.88 3.30 -4.77
CA VAL A 164 -32.23 4.58 -4.16
C VAL A 164 -33.59 5.01 -4.73
N GLU A 165 -34.60 5.25 -3.89
CA GLU A 165 -35.97 5.60 -4.30
C GLU A 165 -36.62 6.70 -3.46
#